data_AF-A0AA89T416-F1
#
_entry.id   AF-A0AA89T416-F1
#
_cell.length_a   1.000
_cell.length_b   1.000
_cell.length_c   1.000
_cell.angle_alpha   90.00
_cell.angle_beta   90.00
_cell.angle_gamma   90.00
#
_symmetry.space_group_name_H-M   'P 1'
#
loop_
_entity.id
_entity.type
_entity.pdbx_description
1 polymer ?
#
loop_
_entity_poly.entity_id
_entity_poly.type
_entity_poly.pdbx_seq_one_letter_code
_entity_poly.pdbx_strand_id
1 'polypeptide(L)' 'MDYPSSIRSVIYTTNAIERTIKEIRKRLKPMNSLNSLEAAEKIVYLTIH' A
#
# COMPACT_ATOMS: atom_id res chain seq x y z
N MET A 1 -5.23 9.33 23.59
CA MET A 1 -4.18 9.09 22.57
C MET A 1 -2.83 9.22 23.27
N ASP A 2 -2.47 8.20 24.03
CA ASP A 2 -1.33 8.20 24.97
C ASP A 2 -0.02 7.81 24.30
N TYR A 3 0.17 8.26 23.06
CA TYR A 3 1.39 8.03 22.30
C TYR A 3 2.36 9.20 22.49
N PRO A 4 3.68 8.96 22.57
CA PRO A 4 4.69 10.01 22.62
C PRO A 4 4.57 10.98 21.43
N SER A 5 4.85 12.27 21.65
CA SER A 5 4.74 13.32 20.62
C SER A 5 5.55 13.00 19.35
N SER A 6 6.64 12.25 19.49
CA SER A 6 7.50 11.82 18.39
C SER A 6 6.82 10.92 17.35
N ILE A 7 5.83 10.10 17.75
CA ILE A 7 5.15 9.16 16.85
C ILE A 7 3.74 9.61 16.46
N ARG A 8 3.18 10.61 17.17
CA ARG A 8 1.83 11.11 16.90
C ARG A 8 1.66 11.59 15.46
N SER A 9 2.64 12.30 14.91
CA SER A 9 2.59 12.80 13.53
C SER A 9 2.45 11.65 12.53
N VAL A 10 3.22 10.57 12.71
CA VAL A 10 3.17 9.40 11.83
C VAL A 10 1.84 8.66 11.96
N ILE A 11 1.30 8.54 13.18
CA ILE A 11 0.01 7.86 13.44
C ILE A 11 -1.19 8.67 12.89
N TYR A 12 -1.15 10.00 13.02
CA TYR A 12 -2.25 10.85 12.57
C TYR A 12 -2.25 11.08 11.06
N THR A 13 -1.12 10.91 10.37
CA THR A 13 -1.07 11.04 8.91
C THR A 13 -1.36 9.71 8.23
N THR A 14 -2.28 9.72 7.27
CA THR A 14 -2.55 8.57 6.37
C THR A 14 -1.64 8.57 5.14
N ASN A 15 -0.78 9.58 4.97
CA ASN A 15 0.06 9.79 3.79
C ASN A 15 0.84 8.54 3.36
N ALA A 16 1.43 7.81 4.32
CA ALA A 16 2.17 6.58 4.02
C ALA A 16 1.25 5.50 3.43
N ILE A 17 0.09 5.28 4.04
CA ILE A 17 -0.92 4.30 3.60
C ILE A 17 -1.49 4.69 2.24
N GLU A 18 -1.88 5.95 2.07
CA GLU A 18 -2.42 6.49 0.81
C GLU A 18 -1.42 6.37 -0.33
N ARG A 19 -0.14 6.67 -0.06
CA ARG A 19 0.94 6.54 -1.04
C ARG A 19 1.09 5.09 -1.50
N THR A 20 1.18 4.14 -0.56
CA THR A 20 1.31 2.72 -0.89
C THR A 20 0.11 2.21 -1.71
N ILE A 21 -1.11 2.55 -1.30
CA ILE A 21 -2.32 2.17 -2.05
C ILE A 21 -2.32 2.76 -3.46
N LYS A 22 -1.87 4.01 -3.61
CA LYS A 22 -1.77 4.68 -4.92
C LYS A 22 -0.77 3.98 -5.85
N GLU A 23 0.37 3.54 -5.32
CA GLU A 23 1.39 2.80 -6.07
C GLU A 23 0.87 1.43 -6.52
N ILE A 24 0.23 0.67 -5.62
CA ILE A 24 -0.41 -0.61 -5.95
C ILE A 24 -1.48 -0.42 -7.05
N ARG A 25 -2.38 0.56 -6.89
CA ARG A 25 -3.42 0.84 -7.88
C ARG A 25 -2.84 1.23 -9.24
N LYS A 26 -1.77 2.01 -9.29
CA LYS A 26 -1.09 2.39 -10.53
C LYS A 26 -0.55 1.15 -11.27
N ARG A 27 0.02 0.18 -10.53
CA ARG A 27 0.57 -1.05 -11.11
C ARG A 27 -0.50 -2.03 -11.58
N LEU A 28 -1.61 -2.12 -10.83
CA LEU A 28 -2.74 -3.01 -11.15
C LEU A 28 -3.65 -2.47 -12.25
N LYS A 29 -3.80 -1.14 -12.39
CA LYS A 29 -4.67 -0.52 -13.41
C LYS A 29 -4.45 -1.01 -14.86
N PRO A 30 -3.23 -1.21 -15.36
CA PRO A 30 -3.01 -1.77 -16.70
C PRO A 30 -3.18 -3.29 -16.79
N MET A 31 -3.35 -4.00 -15.67
CA MET A 31 -3.55 -5.46 -15.67
C MET A 31 -5.05 -5.77 -15.77
N ASN A 32 -5.50 -6.14 -16.98
CA ASN A 32 -6.92 -6.36 -17.28
C ASN A 32 -7.54 -7.57 -16.55
N SER A 33 -6.74 -8.56 -16.15
CA SER A 33 -7.20 -9.67 -15.32
C SER A 33 -6.05 -10.18 -14.44
N LEU A 34 -6.36 -10.46 -13.18
CA LEU A 34 -5.50 -11.25 -12.29
C LEU A 34 -6.13 -12.64 -12.22
N ASN A 35 -5.41 -13.65 -12.69
CA ASN A 35 -5.97 -14.99 -12.91
C ASN A 35 -6.11 -15.81 -11.61
N SER A 36 -5.54 -15.33 -10.49
CA SER A 36 -5.70 -15.94 -9.16
C SER A 36 -5.30 -14.95 -8.04
N LEU A 37 -5.67 -15.26 -6.80
CA LEU A 37 -5.26 -14.51 -5.62
C LEU A 37 -3.73 -14.55 -5.43
N GLU A 38 -3.09 -15.70 -5.66
CA GLU A 38 -1.63 -15.86 -5.55
C GLU A 38 -0.88 -15.01 -6.58
N ALA A 39 -1.45 -14.81 -7.77
CA ALA A 39 -0.88 -13.91 -8.77
C ALA A 39 -0.94 -12.45 -8.26
N ALA A 40 -2.05 -12.05 -7.65
CA ALA A 40 -2.19 -10.72 -7.05
C ALA A 40 -1.18 -10.51 -5.91
N GLU A 41 -1.00 -11.50 -5.04
CA GLU A 41 -0.06 -11.45 -3.92
C GLU A 41 1.38 -11.27 -4.39
N LYS A 42 1.82 -12.05 -5.39
CA LYS A 42 3.15 -11.89 -6.01
C LYS A 42 3.36 -10.51 -6.60
N ILE A 43 2.34 -9.95 -7.26
CA ILE A 43 2.42 -8.61 -7.85
C ILE A 43 2.54 -7.54 -6.76
N VAL A 44 1.76 -7.64 -5.68
CA VAL A 44 1.84 -6.71 -4.55
C VAL A 44 3.22 -6.80 -3.89
N TYR A 45 3.73 -8.00 -3.65
CA TYR A 45 5.08 -8.20 -3.10
C TYR A 45 6.15 -7.51 -3.95
N LEU A 46 6.15 -7.74 -5.27
CA LEU A 46 7.08 -7.13 -6.22
C LEU A 46 6.91 -5.61 -6.39
N THR A 47 5.78 -5.03 -5.99
CA THR A 47 5.52 -3.59 -6.12
C THR A 47 6.02 -2.82 -4.89
N ILE A 48 6.04 -3.47 -3.73
CA ILE A 48 6.44 -2.86 -2.45
C ILE A 48 7.92 -3.12 -2.14
N HIS A 49 8.53 -4.17 -2.71
CA HIS A 49 9.96 -4.49 -2.57
C HIS A 49 10.86 -3.72 -3.54
#